data_AF-A0A8I1TR40-F1
#
_entry.id   AF-A0A8I1TR40-F1
#
_cell.length_a   1.000
_cell.length_b   1.000
_cell.length_c   1.000
_cell.angle_alpha   90.00
_cell.angle_beta   90.00
_cell.angle_gamma   90.00
#
_symmetry.space_group_name_H-M   'P 1'
#
loop_
_entity.id
_entity.type
_entity.pdbx_description
1 polymer ?
#
loop_
_entity_poly.entity_id
_entity_poly.type
_entity_poly.pdbx_seq_one_letter_code
_entity_poly.pdbx_strand_id
1 'polypeptide(L)'
;MCRDSLSKSATVSARFSVTEPLPTPEQDPSTVPVTYVHAAAADFFTETVQKAATTGADIVTWPDAARCPHVQHPRRVAGVLLNLPR
;
A
#
# COMPACT_ATOMS: atom_id res chain seq x y z
N MET A 1 -24.88 14.25 -42.07
CA MET A 1 -24.30 12.90 -42.00
C MET A 1 -23.79 12.68 -40.57
N CYS A 2 -24.15 11.56 -39.97
CA CYS A 2 -23.88 11.22 -38.56
C CYS A 2 -22.52 10.53 -38.37
N ARG A 3 -21.87 10.80 -37.22
CA ARG A 3 -20.86 9.97 -36.48
C ARG A 3 -19.56 9.65 -37.26
N ASP A 4 -18.37 9.59 -36.66
CA ASP A 4 -17.98 9.11 -35.34
C ASP A 4 -16.79 9.93 -34.79
N SER A 5 -16.96 10.54 -33.61
CA SER A 5 -15.83 10.92 -32.77
C SER A 5 -15.53 9.74 -31.86
N LEU A 6 -14.68 8.83 -32.32
CA LEU A 6 -14.06 7.80 -31.49
C LEU A 6 -13.14 8.48 -30.48
N SER A 7 -13.73 8.91 -29.36
CA SER A 7 -13.04 9.28 -28.15
C SER A 7 -12.35 8.02 -27.61
N LYS A 8 -11.12 7.83 -28.07
CA LYS A 8 -10.22 6.79 -27.56
C LYS A 8 -9.80 7.27 -26.17
N SER A 9 -10.65 6.98 -25.19
CA SER A 9 -10.38 7.20 -23.77
C SER A 9 -9.19 6.31 -23.39
N ALA A 10 -8.00 6.84 -23.62
CA ALA A 10 -6.76 6.24 -23.17
C ALA A 10 -6.83 6.20 -21.64
N THR A 11 -7.20 5.04 -21.12
CA THR A 11 -7.03 4.74 -19.70
C THR A 11 -5.53 4.76 -19.45
N VAL A 12 -5.03 5.92 -19.03
CA VAL A 12 -3.65 6.08 -18.57
C VAL A 12 -3.52 5.22 -17.33
N SER A 13 -3.14 3.96 -17.53
CA SER A 13 -2.65 3.08 -16.47
C SER A 13 -1.28 3.62 -16.07
N ALA A 14 -1.28 4.70 -15.28
CA ALA A 14 -0.08 5.23 -14.68
C ALA A 14 0.41 4.19 -13.67
N ARG A 15 1.30 3.30 -14.13
CA ARG A 15 2.10 2.43 -13.27
C ARG A 15 3.09 3.32 -12.53
N PHE A 16 2.65 3.89 -11.42
CA PHE A 16 3.54 4.52 -10.46
C PHE A 16 4.26 3.40 -9.73
N SER A 17 5.49 3.12 -10.17
CA SER A 17 6.39 2.18 -9.53
C SER A 17 7.19 2.92 -8.46
N VAL A 18 6.55 3.34 -7.37
CA VAL A 18 7.29 3.91 -6.23
C VAL A 18 7.73 2.74 -5.34
N THR A 19 8.87 2.16 -5.66
CA THR A 19 9.49 1.11 -4.83
C THR A 19 10.50 1.80 -3.92
N GLU A 20 10.08 2.21 -2.73
CA GLU A 20 11.03 2.58 -1.70
C GLU A 20 11.55 1.32 -1.00
N PRO A 21 12.87 1.21 -0.76
CA PRO A 21 13.41 0.11 0.02
C PRO A 21 12.86 0.17 1.44
N LEU A 22 12.63 -0.99 2.06
CA LEU A 22 12.35 -1.02 3.48
C LEU A 22 13.52 -0.40 4.24
N PRO A 23 13.26 0.38 5.30
CA PRO A 23 14.33 0.85 6.17
C PRO A 23 15.08 -0.37 6.71
N THR A 24 16.39 -0.40 6.49
CA THR A 24 17.26 -1.38 7.14
C THR A 24 17.53 -0.93 8.58
N PRO A 25 17.84 -1.85 9.52
CA PRO A 25 18.21 -1.46 10.89
C PRO A 25 19.39 -0.48 10.95
N GLU A 26 20.28 -0.48 9.95
CA GLU A 26 21.38 0.49 9.84
C GLU A 26 20.92 1.88 9.35
N GLN A 27 19.86 1.93 8.53
CA GLN A 27 19.26 3.17 8.02
C GLN A 27 18.23 3.78 8.99
N ASP A 28 17.55 2.94 9.76
CA ASP A 28 16.65 3.33 10.84
C ASP A 28 16.97 2.50 12.10
N PRO A 29 17.82 3.02 13.02
CA PRO A 29 18.14 2.34 14.27
C PRO A 29 17.00 2.44 15.31
N SER A 30 15.86 3.02 14.93
CA SER A 30 14.69 3.13 15.78
C SER A 30 14.25 1.77 16.29
N THR A 31 14.08 1.67 17.61
CA THR A 31 13.44 0.53 18.27
C THR A 31 11.92 0.69 18.34
N VAL A 32 11.36 1.72 17.69
CA VAL A 32 9.92 1.96 17.67
C VAL A 32 9.24 0.82 16.91
N PRO A 33 8.21 0.18 17.49
CA PRO A 33 7.45 -0.85 16.80
C PRO A 33 6.86 -0.33 15.48
N VAL A 34 7.03 -1.09 14.40
CA VAL A 34 6.50 -0.75 13.08
C VAL A 34 5.39 -1.73 12.69
N THR A 35 4.22 -1.18 12.34
CA THR A 35 3.11 -1.94 11.78
C THR A 35 2.95 -1.64 10.29
N TYR A 36 3.00 -2.68 9.46
CA TYR A 36 2.78 -2.60 8.01
C TYR A 36 1.33 -2.95 7.68
N VAL A 37 0.70 -2.13 6.83
CA VAL A 37 -0.63 -2.43 6.28
C VAL A 37 -0.48 -2.91 4.83
N HIS A 38 -0.85 -4.17 4.59
CA HIS A 38 -0.83 -4.79 3.27
C HIS A 38 -2.20 -4.66 2.58
N ALA A 39 -2.26 -3.86 1.51
CA ALA A 39 -3.41 -3.78 0.62
C ALA A 39 -3.31 -4.87 -0.45
N ALA A 40 -3.86 -6.06 -0.19
CA ALA A 40 -3.54 -7.27 -0.96
C ALA A 40 -4.19 -7.33 -2.35
N ALA A 41 -5.16 -6.46 -2.65
CA ALA A 41 -5.67 -6.31 -4.01
C ALA A 41 -4.76 -5.44 -4.90
N ALA A 42 -3.64 -4.93 -4.36
CA ALA A 42 -2.59 -4.26 -5.10
C ALA A 42 -1.29 -5.08 -5.10
N ASP A 43 -1.08 -5.82 -6.19
CA ASP A 43 0.08 -6.71 -6.39
C ASP A 43 1.45 -6.03 -6.13
N PHE A 44 1.49 -4.71 -6.31
CA PHE A 44 2.68 -3.87 -6.15
C PHE A 44 3.34 -3.94 -4.77
N PHE A 45 2.58 -4.25 -3.71
CA PHE A 45 3.11 -4.24 -2.33
C PHE A 45 3.50 -5.61 -1.78
N THR A 46 3.33 -6.69 -2.55
CA THR A 46 3.58 -8.06 -2.09
C THR A 46 5.02 -8.28 -1.66
N GLU A 47 6.00 -7.77 -2.42
CA GLU A 47 7.43 -7.93 -2.11
C GLU A 47 7.83 -7.20 -0.82
N THR A 48 7.31 -5.98 -0.62
CA THR A 48 7.54 -5.19 0.60
C THR A 48 7.05 -5.94 1.83
N VAL A 49 5.89 -6.59 1.73
CA VAL A 49 5.30 -7.35 2.84
C VAL A 49 6.07 -8.63 3.13
N GLN A 50 6.56 -9.32 2.09
CA GLN A 50 7.45 -10.47 2.27
C GLN A 50 8.72 -10.08 3.02
N LYS A 51 9.36 -8.97 2.66
CA LYS A 51 10.54 -8.47 3.37
C LYS A 51 10.22 -8.07 4.81
N ALA A 52 9.11 -7.37 5.06
CA ALA A 52 8.68 -7.01 6.42
C ALA A 52 8.39 -8.25 7.29
N ALA A 53 7.86 -9.33 6.70
CA ALA A 53 7.63 -10.58 7.41
C ALA A 53 8.94 -11.24 7.85
N THR A 54 10.01 -11.16 7.02
CA THR A 54 11.32 -11.72 7.37
C THR A 54 12.00 -10.98 8.53
N THR A 55 11.63 -9.73 8.80
CA THR A 55 12.16 -8.93 9.92
C THR A 55 11.31 -9.04 11.19
N GLY A 56 10.26 -9.88 11.19
CA GLY A 56 9.36 -10.04 12.33
C GLY A 56 8.43 -8.85 12.59
N ALA A 57 8.19 -8.02 11.57
CA ALA A 57 7.30 -6.86 11.71
C ALA A 57 5.82 -7.28 11.80
N ASP A 58 5.02 -6.47 12.49
CA ASP A 58 3.57 -6.67 12.54
C ASP A 58 2.93 -6.31 11.20
N ILE A 59 2.17 -7.25 10.62
CA ILE A 59 1.53 -7.07 9.32
C ILE A 59 0.02 -7.23 9.44
N VAL A 60 -0.73 -6.20 9.04
CA VAL A 60 -2.18 -6.24 8.92
C VAL A 60 -2.53 -6.35 7.43
N THR A 61 -3.21 -7.43 7.03
CA THR A 61 -3.57 -7.67 5.62
C THR A 61 -5.03 -7.36 5.36
N TRP A 62 -5.30 -6.54 4.34
CA TRP A 62 -6.64 -6.20 3.86
C TRP A 62 -6.84 -6.75 2.44
N PRO A 63 -7.61 -7.84 2.27
CA PRO A 63 -7.70 -8.55 1.00
C PRO A 63 -8.46 -7.79 -0.09
N ASP A 64 -9.36 -6.87 0.31
CA ASP A 64 -10.21 -6.07 -0.58
C ASP A 64 -9.62 -4.67 -0.88
N ALA A 65 -8.55 -4.29 -0.19
CA ALA A 65 -7.94 -2.98 -0.35
C ALA A 65 -6.94 -2.98 -1.51
N ALA A 66 -7.09 -2.02 -2.41
CA ALA A 66 -6.15 -1.76 -3.50
C ALA A 66 -5.32 -0.49 -3.20
N ARG A 67 -4.77 0.14 -4.24
CA ARG A 67 -3.96 1.35 -4.10
C ARG A 67 -4.77 2.47 -3.43
N CYS A 68 -4.17 3.14 -2.44
CA CYS A 68 -4.78 4.19 -1.60
C CYS A 68 -5.86 3.68 -0.61
N PRO A 69 -5.50 2.80 0.34
CA PRO A 69 -6.43 2.27 1.34
C PRO A 69 -7.05 3.35 2.24
N HIS A 70 -6.42 4.52 2.39
CA HIS A 70 -6.98 5.66 3.14
C HIS A 70 -8.18 6.31 2.46
N VAL A 71 -8.31 6.20 1.13
CA VAL A 71 -9.49 6.66 0.38
C VAL A 71 -10.58 5.59 0.39
N GLN A 72 -10.19 4.33 0.17
CA GLN A 72 -11.13 3.21 0.03
C GLN A 72 -11.73 2.76 1.38
N HIS A 73 -10.91 2.78 2.44
CA HIS A 73 -11.26 2.27 3.76
C HIS A 73 -10.85 3.25 4.88
N PRO A 74 -11.31 4.51 4.86
CA PRO A 74 -10.86 5.55 5.79
C PRO A 74 -11.03 5.17 7.26
N ARG A 75 -12.13 4.48 7.60
CA ARG A 75 -12.38 4.00 8.97
C ARG A 75 -11.41 2.92 9.42
N ARG A 76 -11.00 2.01 8.52
CA ARG A 76 -10.02 0.97 8.85
C ARG A 76 -8.64 1.57 9.03
N VAL A 77 -8.28 2.55 8.20
CA VAL A 77 -7.01 3.30 8.35
C VAL A 77 -6.99 4.07 9.66
N ALA A 78 -8.06 4.79 9.99
CA ALA A 78 -8.17 5.47 11.28
C ALA A 78 -8.04 4.47 12.45
N GLY A 79 -8.66 3.29 12.34
CA GLY A 79 -8.55 2.23 13.34
C GLY A 79 -7.12 1.75 13.57
N VAL A 80 -6.31 1.60 12.52
CA VAL A 80 -4.89 1.24 12.69
C VAL A 80 -4.13 2.35 13.39
N LEU A 81 -4.26 3.60 12.94
CA LEU A 81 -3.53 4.74 13.49
C LEU A 81 -3.86 5.01 14.97
N LEU A 82 -5.12 4.82 15.36
CA LEU A 82 -5.56 5.03 16.75
C LEU A 82 -5.14 3.89 17.69
N ASN A 83 -4.81 2.71 17.17
CA ASN A 83 -4.43 1.53 17.96
C ASN A 83 -2.93 1.21 17.87
N LEU A 84 -2.11 2.11 17.32
CA LEU A 84 -0.66 1.91 17.32
C LEU A 84 -0.16 1.83 18.77
N PRO A 85 0.77 0.90 19.07
CA PRO A 85 1.39 0.82 20.39
C PRO A 85 2.07 2.15 20.72
N ARG A 86 1.89 2.63 21.96
CA ARG A 86 2.49 3.87 22.47
C ARG A 86 3.84 3.62 23.08
#